data_AF-A0A924UE96-F1
#
_entry.id   AF-A0A924UE96-F1
#
_cell.length_a   1.000
_cell.length_b   1.000
_cell.length_c   1.000
_cell.angle_alpha   90.00
_cell.angle_beta   90.00
_cell.angle_gamma   90.00
#
_symmetry.space_group_name_H-M   'P 1'
#
loop_
_entity.id
_entity.type
_entity.pdbx_description
1 polymer ?
#
loop_
_entity_poly.entity_id
_entity_poly.type
_entity_poly.pdbx_seq_one_letter_code
_entity_poly.pdbx_strand_id
1 'polypeptide(L)'
;RAIQGQLGQHESGSLVETTLAAIAVQLCEAGFARFVIAGGETSGAVVAALGVAALEIGPEIDPGVPWTRGSGRHDLALALKSGNFGTADFFLKAWALLDV
;
A
#
# COMPACT_ATOMS: atom_id res chain seq x y z
N ARG A 1 17.26 -11.84 7.64
CA ARG A 1 17.29 -13.19 8.25
C ARG A 1 17.55 -13.15 9.76
N ALA A 2 18.42 -12.28 10.29
CA ALA A 2 18.69 -12.20 11.73
C ALA A 2 17.44 -11.89 12.60
N ILE A 3 16.62 -10.90 12.21
CA ILE A 3 15.42 -10.51 12.95
C ILE A 3 14.37 -11.64 12.99
N GLN A 4 14.14 -12.33 11.87
CA GLN A 4 13.25 -13.50 11.80
C GLN A 4 13.70 -14.67 12.69
N GLY A 5 15.01 -14.80 12.93
CA GLY A 5 15.56 -15.82 13.83
C GLY A 5 15.43 -15.48 15.32
N GLN A 6 15.23 -14.20 15.66
CA GLN A 6 15.12 -13.74 17.04
C GLN A 6 13.68 -13.56 17.53
N LEU A 7 12.74 -13.24 16.63
CA LEU A 7 11.31 -13.01 16.94
C LEU A 7 10.38 -14.08 16.32
N GLY A 8 10.91 -14.94 15.46
CA GLY A 8 10.08 -15.80 14.61
C GLY A 8 9.53 -15.05 13.39
N GLN A 9 9.25 -15.80 12.32
CA GLN A 9 8.86 -15.22 11.03
C GLN A 9 7.55 -14.44 11.08
N HIS A 10 6.57 -14.90 11.87
CA HIS A 10 5.26 -14.25 11.99
C HIS A 10 5.31 -12.95 12.78
N GLU A 11 6.04 -12.92 13.91
CA GLU A 11 6.12 -11.74 14.78
C GLU A 11 6.89 -10.59 14.11
N SER A 12 7.94 -10.93 13.34
CA SER A 12 8.69 -9.93 12.58
C SER A 12 7.94 -9.33 11.39
N GLY A 13 7.07 -10.10 10.72
CA GLY A 13 6.19 -9.58 9.65
C GLY A 13 5.15 -8.62 10.20
N SER A 14 4.44 -9.05 11.25
CA SER A 14 3.40 -8.25 11.90
C SER A 14 3.91 -6.90 12.43
N LEU A 15 5.14 -6.86 12.97
CA LEU A 15 5.77 -5.61 13.40
C LEU A 15 5.98 -4.62 12.25
N VAL A 16 6.47 -5.11 11.10
CA VAL A 16 6.70 -4.28 9.91
C VAL A 16 5.37 -3.76 9.35
N GLU A 17 4.37 -4.63 9.24
CA GLU A 17 3.03 -4.26 8.77
C GLU A 17 2.39 -3.20 9.67
N THR A 18 2.44 -3.38 10.99
CA THR A 18 1.92 -2.42 11.97
C THR A 18 2.64 -1.08 11.89
N THR A 19 3.96 -1.11 11.74
CA THR A 19 4.77 0.11 11.62
C THR A 19 4.42 0.89 10.35
N LEU A 20 4.32 0.21 9.21
CA LEU A 20 3.97 0.85 7.93
C LEU A 20 2.53 1.37 7.92
N ALA A 21 1.60 0.65 8.54
CA ALA A 21 0.23 1.12 8.72
C ALA A 21 0.18 2.41 9.55
N ALA A 22 0.91 2.48 10.66
CA ALA A 22 0.99 3.68 11.50
C ALA A 22 1.64 4.88 10.77
N ILE A 23 2.64 4.62 9.92
CA ILE A 23 3.25 5.66 9.07
C ILE A 23 2.24 6.17 8.04
N ALA A 24 1.51 5.27 7.37
CA ALA A 24 0.52 5.65 6.36
C ALA A 24 -0.59 6.53 6.95
N VAL A 25 -1.09 6.20 8.15
CA VAL A 25 -2.06 7.03 8.87
C VAL A 25 -1.50 8.43 9.14
N GLN A 26 -0.28 8.54 9.66
CA GLN A 26 0.33 9.85 9.93
C GLN A 26 0.55 10.69 8.66
N LEU A 27 0.96 10.06 7.56
CA LEU A 27 1.08 10.74 6.26
C LEU A 27 -0.28 11.19 5.74
N CYS A 28 -1.31 10.36 5.87
CA CYS A 28 -2.67 10.72 5.47
C CYS A 28 -3.18 11.96 6.23
N GLU A 29 -3.01 11.97 7.56
CA GLU A 29 -3.36 13.12 8.41
C GLU A 29 -2.49 14.37 8.11
N ALA A 30 -1.28 14.18 7.56
CA ALA A 30 -0.44 15.26 7.05
C ALA A 30 -0.82 15.75 5.64
N GLY A 31 -1.89 15.21 5.04
CA GLY A 31 -2.42 15.63 3.74
C GLY A 31 -1.91 14.82 2.54
N PHE A 32 -1.17 13.73 2.75
CA PHE A 32 -0.81 12.83 1.65
C PHE A 32 -2.01 11.98 1.24
N ALA A 33 -2.37 12.03 -0.04
CA ALA A 33 -3.54 11.34 -0.57
C ALA A 33 -3.21 10.22 -1.57
N ARG A 34 -1.93 9.98 -1.88
CA ARG A 34 -1.50 8.95 -2.85
C ARG A 34 -0.52 7.98 -2.20
N PHE A 35 -0.84 6.69 -2.24
CA PHE A 35 -0.02 5.64 -1.65
C PHE A 35 0.25 4.52 -2.66
N VAL A 36 1.53 4.19 -2.84
CA VAL A 36 1.97 3.00 -3.57
C VAL A 36 2.53 2.02 -2.56
N ILE A 37 1.88 0.87 -2.40
CA ILE A 37 2.16 -0.09 -1.33
C ILE A 37 2.51 -1.43 -1.96
N ALA A 38 3.59 -2.06 -1.49
CA ALA A 38 4.04 -3.36 -1.96
C ALA A 38 4.01 -4.41 -0.84
N GLY A 39 3.48 -5.59 -1.16
CA GLY A 39 3.22 -6.68 -0.22
C GLY A 39 1.73 -6.80 0.08
N GLY A 40 1.18 -8.01 0.03
CA GLY A 40 -0.26 -8.24 0.20
C GLY A 40 -0.71 -7.95 1.63
N GLU A 41 0.04 -8.47 2.59
CA GLU A 41 -0.17 -8.30 4.02
C GLU A 41 0.02 -6.84 4.44
N THR A 42 1.11 -6.19 3.97
CA THR A 42 1.33 -4.75 4.14
C THR A 42 0.19 -3.92 3.57
N SER A 43 -0.29 -4.24 2.36
CA SER A 43 -1.41 -3.54 1.73
C SER A 43 -2.69 -3.68 2.57
N GLY A 44 -2.98 -4.89 3.06
CA GLY A 44 -4.11 -5.14 3.94
C GLY A 44 -4.05 -4.33 5.24
N ALA A 45 -2.90 -4.34 5.91
CA ALA A 45 -2.69 -3.59 7.16
C ALA A 45 -2.85 -2.07 6.97
N VAL A 46 -2.29 -1.51 5.89
CA VAL A 46 -2.37 -0.08 5.59
C VAL A 46 -3.80 0.33 5.22
N VAL A 47 -4.49 -0.41 4.34
CA VAL A 47 -5.87 -0.14 3.92
C VAL A 47 -6.82 -0.18 5.13
N ALA A 48 -6.65 -1.18 6.00
CA ALA A 48 -7.43 -1.30 7.22
C ALA A 48 -7.20 -0.13 8.17
N ALA A 49 -5.93 0.25 8.41
CA ALA A 49 -5.59 1.37 9.30
C ALA A 49 -6.06 2.73 8.78
N LEU A 50 -6.09 2.93 7.46
CA LEU A 50 -6.62 4.13 6.81
C LEU A 50 -8.17 4.18 6.81
N GLY A 51 -8.84 3.11 7.24
CA GLY A 51 -10.30 3.05 7.30
C GLY A 51 -10.97 3.07 5.92
N VAL A 52 -10.29 2.50 4.91
CA VAL A 52 -10.84 2.41 3.55
C VAL A 52 -11.86 1.28 3.50
N ALA A 53 -13.11 1.62 3.18
CA ALA A 53 -14.22 0.68 3.20
C ALA A 53 -14.49 0.04 1.84
N ALA A 54 -14.21 0.78 0.75
CA ALA A 54 -14.37 0.29 -0.61
C ALA A 54 -13.35 0.93 -1.55
N LEU A 55 -13.03 0.20 -2.61
CA LEU A 55 -12.14 0.63 -3.69
C LEU A 55 -12.93 0.74 -4.99
N GLU A 56 -12.83 1.89 -5.65
CA GLU A 56 -13.21 2.05 -7.05
C GLU A 56 -12.00 1.74 -7.93
N ILE A 57 -12.18 0.91 -8.96
CA ILE A 57 -11.10 0.49 -9.86
C ILE A 57 -10.83 1.59 -10.88
N GLY A 58 -9.59 2.05 -10.92
CA GLY A 58 -9.09 3.05 -11.86
C GLY A 58 -8.21 2.44 -12.96
N PRO A 59 -7.32 3.24 -13.57
CA PRO A 59 -6.48 2.79 -14.67
C PRO A 59 -5.46 1.73 -14.23
N GLU A 60 -5.18 0.79 -15.12
CA GLU A 60 -4.18 -0.26 -14.90
C GLU A 60 -2.75 0.30 -14.99
N ILE A 61 -1.92 0.02 -13.98
CA ILE A 61 -0.49 0.40 -13.96
C ILE A 61 0.35 -0.70 -14.60
N ASP A 62 0.05 -1.93 -14.19
CA ASP A 62 0.60 -3.19 -14.70
C ASP A 62 -0.45 -4.28 -14.64
N PRO A 63 -0.31 -5.39 -15.41
CA PRO A 63 -1.29 -6.47 -15.43
C PRO A 63 -1.68 -6.94 -14.02
N GLY A 64 -2.94 -6.73 -13.66
CA GLY A 64 -3.49 -7.11 -12.36
C GLY A 64 -3.19 -6.16 -11.20
N VAL A 65 -2.61 -4.97 -11.46
CA VAL A 65 -2.37 -3.93 -10.46
C VAL A 65 -2.84 -2.58 -10.99
N PRO A 66 -4.12 -2.21 -10.77
CA PRO A 66 -4.62 -0.89 -11.09
C PRO A 66 -4.34 0.12 -9.98
N TRP A 67 -4.42 1.40 -10.34
CA TRP A 67 -4.77 2.42 -9.36
C TRP A 67 -6.20 2.21 -8.90
N THR A 68 -6.46 2.51 -7.63
CA THR A 68 -7.80 2.48 -7.05
C THR A 68 -8.07 3.77 -6.30
N ARG A 69 -9.35 4.17 -6.25
CA ARG A 69 -9.80 5.26 -5.39
C ARG A 69 -10.44 4.65 -4.14
N GLY A 70 -9.81 4.84 -2.99
CA GLY A 70 -10.32 4.42 -1.70
C GLY A 70 -11.35 5.41 -1.16
N SER A 71 -12.51 4.87 -0.77
CA SER A 71 -13.58 5.62 -0.11
C SER A 71 -13.62 5.30 1.39
N GLY A 72 -13.83 6.33 2.20
CA GLY A 72 -13.82 6.24 3.66
C GLY A 72 -13.77 7.63 4.29
N ARG A 73 -12.98 7.79 5.36
CA ARG A 73 -12.72 9.11 5.96
C ARG A 73 -12.01 10.06 5.00
N HIS A 74 -11.08 9.50 4.22
CA HIS A 74 -10.21 10.24 3.31
C HIS A 74 -10.44 9.75 1.88
N ASP A 75 -10.29 10.66 0.93
CA ASP A 75 -10.34 10.34 -0.50
C ASP A 75 -8.92 10.02 -0.99
N LEU A 76 -8.64 8.75 -1.25
CA LEU A 76 -7.27 8.25 -1.42
C LEU A 76 -7.06 7.60 -2.78
N ALA A 77 -5.94 7.88 -3.43
CA ALA A 77 -5.44 7.08 -4.54
C ALA A 77 -4.51 6.00 -3.98
N LEU A 78 -4.79 4.74 -4.28
CA LEU A 78 -4.06 3.58 -3.77
C LEU A 78 -3.63 2.65 -4.90
N ALA A 79 -2.33 2.35 -4.98
CA ALA A 79 -1.77 1.30 -5.82
C ALA A 79 -1.28 0.16 -4.92
N LEU A 80 -2.01 -0.97 -4.94
CA LEU A 80 -1.83 -2.10 -4.03
C LEU A 80 -1.14 -3.26 -4.76
N LYS A 81 0.20 -3.30 -4.71
CA LYS A 81 1.00 -4.28 -5.45
C LYS A 81 1.28 -5.52 -4.61
N SER A 82 0.70 -6.66 -4.97
CA SER A 82 1.10 -7.94 -4.39
C SER A 82 2.53 -8.33 -4.81
N GLY A 83 3.18 -9.21 -4.06
CA GLY A 83 4.63 -9.46 -4.18
C GLY A 83 5.14 -9.75 -5.59
N ASN A 84 4.44 -10.62 -6.34
CA ASN A 84 4.90 -11.13 -7.64
C ASN A 84 4.38 -10.35 -8.86
N PHE A 85 3.65 -9.25 -8.65
CA PHE A 85 3.06 -8.47 -9.73
C PHE A 85 3.91 -7.23 -10.09
N GLY A 86 3.73 -6.74 -11.31
CA GLY A 86 4.40 -5.56 -11.82
C GLY A 86 5.83 -5.79 -12.31
N THR A 87 6.30 -4.91 -13.19
CA THR A 87 7.67 -4.92 -13.70
C THR A 87 8.62 -4.15 -12.77
N ALA A 88 9.94 -4.20 -13.06
CA ALA A 88 10.97 -3.61 -12.21
C ALA A 88 10.82 -2.09 -12.01
N ASP A 89 10.16 -1.40 -12.95
CA ASP A 89 9.87 0.04 -12.95
C ASP A 89 8.47 0.38 -12.40
N PHE A 90 7.77 -0.57 -11.76
CA PHE A 90 6.38 -0.39 -11.28
C PHE A 90 6.16 0.90 -10.49
N PHE A 91 7.03 1.22 -9.52
CA PHE A 91 6.87 2.44 -8.71
C PHE A 91 6.97 3.72 -9.54
N LEU A 92 7.83 3.75 -10.56
CA LEU A 92 7.98 4.89 -11.46
C LEU A 92 6.74 5.04 -12.35
N LYS A 93 6.23 3.92 -12.89
CA LYS A 93 5.01 3.91 -13.70
C LYS A 93 3.79 4.33 -12.89
N ALA A 94 3.63 3.79 -11.68
CA ALA A 94 2.56 4.15 -10.77
C ALA A 94 2.56 5.67 -10.51
N TRP A 95 3.73 6.21 -10.18
CA TRP A 95 3.89 7.64 -9.90
C TRP A 95 3.58 8.52 -11.12
N ALA A 96 4.18 8.20 -12.27
CA ALA A 96 4.00 8.96 -13.50
C ALA A 96 2.56 8.93 -14.06
N LEU A 97 1.78 7.88 -13.79
CA LEU A 97 0.42 7.75 -14.34
C LEU A 97 -0.58 8.78 -13.77
N LEU A 98 -0.36 9.26 -12.55
CA LEU A 98 -1.24 10.24 -11.89
C LEU A 98 -0.62 11.64 -11.79
N ASP A 99 0.59 11.86 -12.31
CA ASP A 99 1.16 13.19 -12.41
C ASP A 99 0.50 13.95 -13.58
N VAL A 100 0.02 15.16 -13.27
CA VAL A 100 -0.53 16.15 -14.23
C VAL A 100 0.54 17.17 -14.55
#